data_AF-A0A918MT63-F1
#
_entry.id   AF-A0A918MT63-F1
#
_cell.length_a   1.000
_cell.length_b   1.000
_cell.length_c   1.000
_cell.angle_alpha   90.00
_cell.angle_beta   90.00
_cell.angle_gamma   90.00
#
_symmetry.space_group_name_H-M   'P 1'
#
loop_
_entity.id
_entity.type
_entity.pdbx_description
1 polymer ?
#
loop_
_entity_poly.entity_id
_entity_poly.type
_entity_poly.pdbx_seq_one_letter_code
_entity_poly.pdbx_strand_id
1 'polypeptide(L)'
;MRTPVFELHIQPMFRATDRVHMSSFFDLWDYDAVVAQADDILIRLEDGMPPVTHGGPWPEEWIELFRRWKDGARKRLELGTATYTLDQTSVAVTITATGTFPAAGCAGWLQLDNETDTAKTYVLYVEQPDAPVAGTPAAFTLKERYRAADTRSVFVRDATGVQQLH
;
A
#
# COMPACT_ATOMS: atom_id res chain seq x y z
N MET A 1 -11.95 -16.12 -6.59
CA MET A 1 -10.92 -15.63 -5.64
C MET A 1 -10.49 -14.25 -6.08
N ARG A 2 -10.27 -13.30 -5.16
CA ARG A 2 -9.79 -11.95 -5.51
C ARG A 2 -8.39 -12.01 -6.12
N THR A 3 -8.10 -11.14 -7.08
CA THR A 3 -6.75 -10.96 -7.62
C THR A 3 -5.82 -10.44 -6.51
N PRO A 4 -4.69 -11.10 -6.21
CA PRO A 4 -3.73 -10.61 -5.24
C PRO A 4 -3.18 -9.24 -5.64
N VAL A 5 -2.96 -8.38 -4.66
CA VAL A 5 -2.49 -6.99 -4.83
C VAL A 5 -1.26 -6.80 -3.94
N PHE A 6 -0.18 -6.24 -4.48
CA PHE A 6 1.11 -6.16 -3.80
C PHE A 6 1.03 -5.50 -2.42
N GLU A 7 0.59 -4.25 -2.33
CA GLU A 7 0.57 -3.45 -1.09
C GLU A 7 -0.39 -4.05 -0.04
N LEU A 8 -1.43 -4.76 -0.47
CA LEU A 8 -2.45 -5.34 0.43
C LEU A 8 -2.11 -6.76 0.89
N HIS A 9 -1.50 -7.56 0.01
CA HIS A 9 -1.44 -9.01 0.19
C HIS A 9 -0.01 -9.58 0.14
N ILE A 10 0.94 -8.88 -0.48
CA ILE A 10 2.32 -9.37 -0.67
C ILE A 10 3.30 -8.63 0.22
N GLN A 11 3.32 -7.30 0.14
CA GLN A 11 4.20 -6.45 0.94
C GLN A 11 4.09 -6.76 2.45
N PRO A 12 2.89 -6.95 3.05
CA PRO A 12 2.79 -7.25 4.48
C PRO A 12 3.35 -8.63 4.89
N MET A 13 3.49 -9.57 3.95
CA MET A 13 4.09 -10.88 4.23
C MET A 13 5.62 -10.78 4.39
N PHE A 14 6.24 -9.80 3.74
CA PHE A 14 7.64 -9.44 4.01
C PHE A 14 7.71 -8.66 5.32
N ARG A 15 8.20 -9.31 6.38
CA ARG A 15 8.29 -8.67 7.70
C ARG A 15 9.38 -7.60 7.71
N ALA A 16 9.30 -6.66 8.65
CA ALA A 16 10.33 -5.64 8.81
C ALA A 16 11.74 -6.25 8.97
N THR A 17 11.86 -7.37 9.72
CA THR A 17 13.11 -8.13 9.86
C THR A 17 13.60 -8.68 8.53
N ASP A 18 12.71 -9.23 7.69
CA ASP A 18 13.06 -9.76 6.37
C ASP A 18 13.61 -8.64 5.47
N ARG A 19 12.94 -7.48 5.45
CA ARG A 19 13.37 -6.29 4.72
C ARG A 19 14.75 -5.81 5.17
N VAL A 20 15.01 -5.77 6.47
CA VAL A 20 16.33 -5.37 7.02
C VAL A 20 17.42 -6.32 6.55
N HIS A 21 17.20 -7.64 6.60
CA HIS A 21 18.19 -8.63 6.12
C HIS A 21 18.44 -8.54 4.61
N MET A 22 17.42 -8.14 3.84
CA MET A 22 17.53 -7.99 2.39
C MET A 22 18.06 -6.64 1.90
N SER A 23 18.15 -5.64 2.79
CA SER A 23 18.48 -4.25 2.44
C SER A 23 19.79 -4.05 1.67
N SER A 24 20.74 -4.99 1.74
CA SER A 24 21.99 -4.97 0.96
C SER A 24 21.86 -5.49 -0.48
N PHE A 25 20.76 -6.15 -0.82
CA PHE A 25 20.48 -6.69 -2.14
C PHE A 25 19.42 -5.85 -2.86
N PHE A 26 18.26 -5.69 -2.24
CA PHE A 26 17.14 -4.86 -2.72
C PHE A 26 16.08 -4.69 -1.62
N ASP A 27 15.14 -3.78 -1.82
CA ASP A 27 14.08 -3.53 -0.86
C ASP A 27 12.87 -4.44 -1.11
N LEU A 28 12.53 -5.30 -0.13
CA LEU A 28 11.37 -6.20 -0.18
C LEU A 28 10.02 -5.46 -0.12
N TRP A 29 10.01 -4.18 0.21
CA TRP A 29 8.82 -3.34 0.17
C TRP A 29 8.76 -2.44 -1.07
N ASP A 30 9.76 -2.49 -1.94
CA ASP A 30 9.71 -1.83 -3.24
C ASP A 30 9.12 -2.78 -4.29
N TYR A 31 7.99 -2.36 -4.87
CA TYR A 31 7.28 -3.17 -5.86
C TYR A 31 8.16 -3.53 -7.05
N ASP A 32 8.88 -2.56 -7.62
CA ASP A 32 9.65 -2.77 -8.84
C ASP A 32 10.83 -3.72 -8.60
N ALA A 33 11.50 -3.59 -7.44
CA ALA A 33 12.51 -4.52 -6.99
C ALA A 33 11.96 -5.95 -6.78
N VAL A 34 10.81 -6.10 -6.10
CA VAL A 34 10.19 -7.41 -5.89
C VAL A 34 9.77 -8.03 -7.21
N VAL A 35 9.20 -7.26 -8.14
CA VAL A 35 8.84 -7.72 -9.48
C VAL A 35 10.05 -8.17 -10.27
N ALA A 36 11.16 -7.43 -10.20
CA ALA A 36 12.40 -7.77 -10.89
C ALA A 36 13.07 -9.04 -10.34
N GLN A 37 12.79 -9.40 -9.09
CA GLN A 37 13.38 -10.56 -8.40
C GLN A 37 12.36 -11.67 -8.12
N ALA A 38 11.15 -11.58 -8.69
CA ALA A 38 10.03 -12.40 -8.24
C ALA A 38 10.26 -13.91 -8.40
N ASP A 39 10.94 -14.34 -9.46
CA ASP A 39 11.23 -15.76 -9.69
C ASP A 39 12.25 -16.28 -8.67
N ASP A 40 13.33 -15.53 -8.41
CA ASP A 40 14.35 -15.89 -7.42
C ASP A 40 13.77 -15.89 -6.01
N ILE A 41 12.92 -14.92 -5.68
CA ILE A 41 12.20 -14.88 -4.40
C ILE A 41 11.37 -16.15 -4.24
N LEU A 42 10.58 -16.54 -5.25
CA LEU A 42 9.74 -17.75 -5.16
C LEU A 42 10.58 -19.01 -4.92
N ILE A 43 11.69 -19.17 -5.66
CA ILE A 43 12.62 -20.31 -5.46
C ILE A 43 13.11 -20.36 -4.02
N ARG A 44 13.50 -19.22 -3.45
CA ARG A 44 13.97 -19.15 -2.05
C ARG A 44 12.88 -19.46 -1.04
N LEU A 45 11.67 -18.97 -1.28
CA LEU A 45 10.52 -19.25 -0.42
C LEU A 45 10.19 -20.75 -0.41
N GLU A 46 10.22 -21.41 -1.57
CA GLU A 46 10.04 -22.86 -1.72
C GLU A 46 11.15 -23.67 -1.03
N ASP A 47 12.37 -23.14 -0.96
CA ASP A 47 13.51 -23.73 -0.24
C ASP A 47 13.49 -23.46 1.29
N GLY A 48 12.39 -22.88 1.81
CA GLY A 48 12.21 -22.66 3.24
C GLY A 48 12.88 -21.39 3.78
N MET A 49 13.11 -20.40 2.92
CA MET A 49 13.45 -19.04 3.36
C MET A 49 12.18 -18.25 3.72
N PRO A 50 12.25 -17.31 4.67
CA PRO A 50 13.38 -17.04 5.57
C PRO A 50 13.65 -18.22 6.53
N PRO A 51 14.90 -18.48 6.95
CA PRO A 51 15.23 -19.66 7.74
C PRO A 51 14.63 -19.55 9.15
N VAL A 52 14.43 -20.68 9.84
CA VAL A 52 13.86 -20.73 11.21
C VAL A 52 14.55 -19.78 12.20
N THR A 53 15.86 -19.58 12.07
CA THR A 53 16.64 -18.69 12.92
C THR A 53 16.40 -17.20 12.66
N HIS A 54 15.88 -16.84 11.49
CA HIS A 54 15.70 -15.46 11.04
C HIS A 54 14.35 -15.32 10.32
N GLY A 55 13.30 -15.06 11.10
CA GLY A 55 11.93 -14.88 10.60
C GLY A 55 11.16 -16.20 10.48
N GLY A 56 11.78 -17.28 10.03
CA GLY A 56 11.12 -18.56 9.83
C GLY A 56 10.34 -18.65 8.51
N PRO A 57 10.18 -19.89 8.00
CA PRO A 57 9.68 -20.14 6.66
C PRO A 57 8.24 -19.68 6.52
N TRP A 58 7.88 -19.27 5.31
CA TRP A 58 6.50 -18.94 5.00
C TRP A 58 5.64 -20.21 4.99
N PRO A 59 4.39 -20.13 5.48
CA PRO A 59 3.46 -21.23 5.32
C PRO A 59 3.06 -21.38 3.83
N GLU A 60 2.63 -22.58 3.45
CA GLU A 60 2.38 -22.94 2.04
C GLU A 60 1.37 -21.99 1.37
N GLU A 61 0.33 -21.58 2.08
CA GLU A 61 -0.68 -20.65 1.57
C GLU A 61 -0.12 -19.25 1.21
N TRP A 62 0.95 -18.81 1.86
CA TRP A 62 1.62 -17.54 1.54
C TRP A 62 2.47 -17.70 0.28
N ILE A 63 3.15 -18.84 0.14
CA ILE A 63 3.94 -19.17 -1.06
C ILE A 63 3.02 -19.27 -2.28
N GLU A 64 1.87 -19.94 -2.13
CA GLU A 64 0.85 -20.01 -3.19
C GLU A 64 0.28 -18.62 -3.55
N LEU A 65 0.02 -17.78 -2.55
CA LEU A 65 -0.46 -16.41 -2.78
C LEU A 65 0.57 -15.58 -3.54
N PHE A 66 1.85 -15.69 -3.18
CA PHE A 66 2.95 -15.04 -3.89
C PHE A 66 3.08 -15.55 -5.33
N ARG A 67 3.04 -16.87 -5.54
CA ARG A 67 3.05 -17.48 -6.88
C ARG A 67 1.92 -16.95 -7.74
N ARG A 68 0.68 -16.94 -7.22
CA ARG A 68 -0.50 -16.41 -7.93
C ARG A 68 -0.36 -14.95 -8.31
N TRP A 69 0.21 -14.12 -7.42
CA TRP A 69 0.47 -12.71 -7.73
C TRP A 69 1.53 -12.57 -8.83
N LYS A 70 2.66 -13.29 -8.70
CA LYS A 70 3.79 -13.30 -9.62
C LYS A 70 3.39 -13.72 -11.04
N ASP A 71 2.62 -14.79 -11.14
CA ASP A 71 2.23 -15.40 -12.42
C ASP A 71 0.99 -14.73 -13.03
N GLY A 72 0.27 -13.92 -12.25
CA GLY A 72 -0.84 -13.10 -12.70
C GLY A 72 -0.40 -11.72 -13.21
N ALA A 73 -1.30 -10.75 -13.09
CA ALA A 73 -1.06 -9.37 -13.52
C ALA A 73 -0.07 -8.58 -12.65
N ARG A 74 0.48 -9.20 -11.58
CA ARG A 74 1.30 -8.53 -10.56
C ARG A 74 0.66 -7.23 -10.06
N LYS A 75 -0.66 -7.28 -9.84
CA LYS A 75 -1.46 -6.10 -9.52
C LYS A 75 -0.88 -5.35 -8.32
N ARG A 76 -0.87 -4.02 -8.40
CA ARG A 76 -0.49 -3.09 -7.32
C ARG A 76 -1.53 -2.00 -7.16
N LEU A 77 -1.53 -1.34 -6.02
CA LEU A 77 -2.23 -0.08 -5.82
C LEU A 77 -1.46 1.03 -6.53
N GLU A 78 -2.22 1.93 -7.14
CA GLU A 78 -1.68 3.16 -7.70
C GLU A 78 -1.88 4.30 -6.71
N LEU A 79 -1.11 5.37 -6.88
CA LEU A 79 -1.34 6.60 -6.15
C LEU A 79 -2.39 7.44 -6.88
N GLY A 80 -3.38 7.94 -6.14
CA GLY A 80 -4.37 8.86 -6.67
C GLY A 80 -3.83 10.27 -6.86
N THR A 81 -4.69 11.16 -7.33
CA THR A 81 -4.46 12.62 -7.31
C THR A 81 -5.70 13.27 -6.74
N ALA A 82 -5.51 14.17 -5.77
CA ALA A 82 -6.62 14.86 -5.13
C ALA A 82 -6.22 16.25 -4.65
N THR A 83 -7.25 17.05 -4.34
CA THR A 83 -7.14 18.19 -3.44
C THR A 83 -7.52 17.76 -2.04
N TYR A 84 -6.82 18.29 -1.03
CA TYR A 84 -6.99 17.90 0.35
C TYR A 84 -7.50 19.05 1.22
N THR A 85 -8.39 18.72 2.16
CA THR A 85 -8.73 19.59 3.27
C THR A 85 -8.58 18.84 4.58
N LEU A 86 -8.26 19.58 5.64
CA LEU A 86 -8.14 19.06 7.00
C LEU A 86 -9.05 19.88 7.91
N ASP A 87 -10.03 19.22 8.50
CA ASP A 87 -10.98 19.82 9.44
C ASP A 87 -10.70 19.32 10.85
N GLN A 88 -10.41 20.25 11.76
CA GLN A 88 -10.13 19.96 13.17
C GLN A 88 -11.28 20.47 14.04
N THR A 89 -11.95 19.54 14.70
CA THR A 89 -12.99 19.80 15.69
C THR A 89 -12.49 19.42 17.08
N SER A 90 -13.25 19.71 18.13
CA SER A 90 -12.92 19.24 19.49
C SER A 90 -12.98 17.71 19.65
N VAL A 91 -13.55 16.98 18.69
CA VAL A 91 -13.78 15.53 18.78
C VAL A 91 -12.88 14.74 17.83
N ALA A 92 -12.64 15.26 16.63
CA ALA A 92 -11.77 14.62 15.66
C ALA A 92 -11.05 15.58 14.73
N VAL A 93 -9.99 15.06 14.13
CA VAL A 93 -9.40 15.56 12.90
C VAL A 93 -9.92 14.71 11.73
N THR A 94 -10.33 15.35 10.64
CA THR A 94 -10.82 14.67 9.42
C THR A 94 -10.04 15.17 8.22
N ILE A 95 -9.35 14.26 7.54
CA ILE A 95 -8.73 14.50 6.24
C ILE A 95 -9.77 14.19 5.17
N THR A 96 -10.00 15.11 4.25
CA THR A 96 -10.86 14.88 3.08
C THR A 96 -10.04 15.00 1.80
N ALA A 97 -10.05 13.95 0.98
CA ALA A 97 -9.47 13.94 -0.36
C ALA A 97 -10.60 13.99 -1.40
N THR A 98 -10.54 14.97 -2.29
CA THR A 98 -11.51 15.14 -3.38
C THR A 98 -10.78 15.13 -4.71
N GLY A 99 -11.26 14.32 -5.64
CA GLY A 99 -10.62 14.16 -6.95
C GLY A 99 -11.50 13.36 -7.90
N THR A 100 -10.88 12.84 -8.96
CA THR A 100 -11.52 11.96 -9.94
C THR A 100 -10.65 10.74 -10.12
N PHE A 101 -11.25 9.55 -10.16
CA PHE A 101 -10.51 8.33 -10.40
C PHE A 101 -9.86 8.35 -11.79
N PRO A 102 -8.77 7.59 -12.01
CA PRO A 102 -8.13 7.50 -13.31
C PRO A 102 -8.96 6.71 -14.34
N ALA A 103 -9.79 5.76 -13.88
CA ALA A 103 -10.66 4.94 -14.73
C ALA A 103 -11.99 4.63 -14.04
N ALA A 104 -12.98 4.18 -14.81
CA ALA A 104 -14.22 3.63 -14.26
C ALA A 104 -13.94 2.34 -13.47
N GLY A 105 -14.74 2.09 -12.43
CA GLY A 105 -14.60 0.89 -11.59
C GLY A 105 -13.45 0.92 -10.58
N CYS A 106 -12.69 2.02 -10.49
CA CYS A 106 -11.69 2.19 -9.44
C CYS A 106 -12.32 2.34 -8.05
N ALA A 107 -11.61 1.88 -7.04
CA ALA A 107 -11.85 2.21 -5.64
C ALA A 107 -10.65 3.00 -5.09
N GLY A 108 -10.84 3.75 -4.01
CA GLY A 108 -9.73 4.44 -3.35
C GLY A 108 -10.00 4.73 -1.90
N TRP A 109 -8.93 4.97 -1.15
CA TRP A 109 -8.97 5.29 0.28
C TRP A 109 -7.70 6.04 0.68
N LEU A 110 -7.77 6.71 1.84
CA LEU A 110 -6.60 7.20 2.54
C LEU A 110 -6.14 6.10 3.50
N GLN A 111 -4.86 5.77 3.47
CA GLN A 111 -4.25 4.78 4.36
C GLN A 111 -3.16 5.44 5.18
N LEU A 112 -3.14 5.19 6.48
CA LEU A 112 -1.99 5.56 7.31
C LEU A 112 -0.79 4.68 6.91
N ASP A 113 0.25 5.32 6.37
CA ASP A 113 1.45 4.65 5.86
C ASP A 113 2.56 4.66 6.89
N ASN A 114 2.74 5.80 7.57
CA ASN A 114 3.73 5.96 8.62
C ASN A 114 3.21 6.85 9.74
N GLU A 115 3.59 6.50 10.97
CA GLU A 115 3.27 7.27 12.18
C GLU A 115 4.52 7.38 13.05
N THR A 116 4.80 8.60 13.47
CA THR A 116 5.87 8.93 14.42
C THR A 116 5.29 9.72 15.58
N ASP A 117 6.12 10.04 16.58
CA ASP A 117 5.71 10.89 17.71
C ASP A 117 5.32 12.31 17.29
N THR A 118 5.76 12.77 16.11
CA THR A 118 5.57 14.15 15.64
C THR A 118 4.73 14.27 14.37
N ALA A 119 4.52 13.18 13.63
CA ALA A 119 3.85 13.23 12.34
C ALA A 119 3.07 11.96 12.00
N LYS A 120 1.97 12.14 11.25
CA LYS A 120 1.26 11.09 10.51
C LYS A 120 1.41 11.33 9.01
N THR A 121 1.77 10.29 8.28
CA THR A 121 1.79 10.30 6.81
C THR A 121 0.74 9.33 6.30
N TYR A 122 -0.24 9.87 5.59
CA TYR A 122 -1.24 9.11 4.85
C TYR A 122 -0.83 8.97 3.39
N VAL A 123 -1.35 7.95 2.72
CA VAL A 123 -1.21 7.74 1.29
C VAL A 123 -2.59 7.65 0.67
N LEU A 124 -2.81 8.35 -0.46
CA LEU A 124 -4.01 8.17 -1.27
C LEU A 124 -3.80 7.00 -2.24
N TYR A 125 -4.36 5.85 -1.91
CA TYR A 125 -4.35 4.69 -2.80
C TYR A 125 -5.57 4.66 -3.70
N VAL A 126 -5.35 4.18 -4.92
CA VAL A 126 -6.38 3.84 -5.91
C VAL A 126 -6.15 2.39 -6.34
N GLU A 127 -7.18 1.57 -6.22
CA GLU A 127 -7.19 0.22 -6.75
C GLU A 127 -7.95 0.18 -8.07
N GLN A 128 -7.27 -0.28 -9.11
CA GLN A 128 -7.87 -0.56 -10.42
C GLN A 128 -8.79 -1.79 -10.34
N PRO A 129 -9.86 -1.86 -11.15
CA PRO A 129 -10.66 -3.06 -11.24
C PRO A 129 -9.84 -4.23 -11.81
N ASP A 130 -10.22 -5.47 -11.48
CA ASP A 130 -9.51 -6.69 -11.95
C ASP A 130 -9.59 -6.85 -13.48
N ALA A 131 -10.63 -6.28 -14.11
CA ALA A 131 -10.79 -6.21 -15.55
C ALA A 131 -11.19 -4.79 -15.96
N PRO A 132 -10.84 -4.33 -17.17
CA PRO A 132 -11.25 -3.01 -17.66
C PRO A 132 -12.77 -2.83 -17.59
N VAL A 133 -13.20 -1.75 -16.94
CA VAL A 133 -14.62 -1.37 -16.87
C VAL A 133 -14.85 -0.20 -17.82
N ALA A 134 -15.79 -0.36 -18.75
CA ALA A 134 -16.18 0.73 -19.65
C ALA A 134 -16.97 1.79 -18.87
N GLY A 135 -16.69 3.06 -19.11
CA GLY A 135 -17.42 4.18 -18.53
C GLY A 135 -16.54 5.40 -18.24
N THR A 136 -17.18 6.47 -17.79
CA THR A 136 -16.49 7.69 -17.36
C THR A 136 -15.93 7.50 -15.95
N PRO A 137 -14.69 7.95 -15.67
CA PRO A 137 -14.16 7.92 -14.31
C PRO A 137 -15.03 8.76 -13.36
N ALA A 138 -15.35 8.20 -12.19
CA ALA A 138 -16.18 8.87 -11.21
C ALA A 138 -15.38 9.87 -10.36
N ALA A 139 -16.02 10.98 -9.98
CA ALA A 139 -15.51 11.84 -8.92
C ALA A 139 -15.60 11.10 -7.57
N PHE A 140 -14.68 11.40 -6.66
CA PHE A 140 -14.67 10.83 -5.31
C PHE A 140 -14.55 11.91 -4.23
N THR A 141 -15.01 11.54 -3.03
CA THR A 141 -14.73 12.25 -1.78
C THR A 141 -14.45 11.21 -0.72
N LEU A 142 -13.17 11.05 -0.41
CA LEU A 142 -12.66 10.04 0.53
C LEU A 142 -12.30 10.74 1.84
N LYS A 143 -12.59 10.09 2.97
CA LYS A 143 -12.37 10.67 4.29
C LYS A 143 -11.66 9.71 5.20
N GLU A 144 -10.75 10.25 5.99
CA GLU A 144 -10.06 9.54 7.07
C GLU A 144 -10.14 10.37 8.35
N ARG A 145 -10.44 9.73 9.47
CA ARG A 145 -10.80 10.41 10.71
C ARG A 145 -10.11 9.79 11.92
N TYR A 146 -9.45 10.63 12.71
CA TYR A 146 -8.81 10.24 13.97
C TYR A 146 -9.09 11.24 15.09
N ARG A 147 -8.70 10.91 16.33
CA ARG A 147 -9.06 11.68 17.53
C ARG A 147 -8.48 13.10 17.50
N ALA A 148 -9.24 14.08 18.00
CA ALA A 148 -8.84 15.49 18.05
C ALA A 148 -7.67 15.81 18.99
N ALA A 149 -7.38 14.93 19.96
CA ALA A 149 -6.26 15.13 20.88
C ALA A 149 -4.88 15.00 20.18
N ASP A 150 -4.87 14.58 18.92
CA ASP A 150 -3.66 14.41 18.13
C ASP A 150 -3.26 15.73 17.46
N THR A 151 -2.11 16.27 17.87
CA THR A 151 -1.56 17.56 17.45
C THR A 151 -0.39 17.42 16.47
N ARG A 152 -0.13 16.21 15.99
CA ARG A 152 0.98 15.91 15.09
C ARG A 152 0.76 16.53 13.71
N SER A 153 1.86 16.84 13.03
CA SER A 153 1.82 17.25 11.63
C SER A 153 1.24 16.15 10.75
N VAL A 154 0.51 16.58 9.72
CA VAL A 154 -0.24 15.66 8.86
C VAL A 154 0.26 15.82 7.44
N PHE A 155 0.72 14.71 6.87
CA PHE A 155 1.17 14.65 5.49
C PHE A 155 0.28 13.68 4.71
N VAL A 156 0.06 13.99 3.44
CA VAL A 156 -0.54 13.05 2.48
C VAL A 156 0.40 12.89 1.30
N ARG A 157 0.72 11.64 0.96
CA ARG A 157 1.46 11.26 -0.24
C ARG A 157 0.48 10.79 -1.31
N ASP A 158 0.62 11.33 -2.51
CA ASP A 158 -0.16 10.96 -3.69
C ASP A 158 0.75 10.92 -4.93
N ALA A 159 0.17 10.81 -6.12
CA ALA A 159 0.94 10.73 -7.37
C ALA A 159 1.74 12.02 -7.69
N THR A 160 1.41 13.15 -7.06
CA THR A 160 2.06 14.45 -7.26
C THR A 160 3.20 14.71 -6.27
N GLY A 161 3.27 13.94 -5.19
CA GLY A 161 4.29 14.05 -4.16
C GLY A 161 3.72 14.01 -2.75
N VAL A 162 4.42 14.63 -1.80
CA VAL A 162 4.01 14.72 -0.40
C VAL A 162 3.53 16.14 -0.12
N GLN A 163 2.33 16.26 0.45
CA GLN A 163 1.69 17.52 0.82
C GLN A 163 1.50 17.58 2.33
N GLN A 164 1.91 18.69 2.96
CA GLN A 164 1.64 18.94 4.38
C GLN A 164 0.29 19.66 4.53
N LEU A 165 -0.59 19.12 5.38
CA LEU A 165 -1.92 19.66 5.67
C LEU A 165 -1.98 20.40 7.02
N HIS A 166 -1.09 20.03 7.95
CA HIS A 166 -0.95 20.61 9.28
C HIS A 166 0.50 20.51 9.74
#